data_AF-A0A833ZE54-F1
#
_entry.id   AF-A0A833ZE54-F1
#
_cell.length_a   1.000
_cell.length_b   1.000
_cell.length_c   1.000
_cell.angle_alpha   90.00
_cell.angle_beta   90.00
_cell.angle_gamma   90.00
#
_symmetry.space_group_name_H-M   'P 1'
#
loop_
_entity.id
_entity.type
_entity.pdbx_description
1 polymer ?
#
loop_
_entity_poly.entity_id
_entity_poly.type
_entity_poly.pdbx_seq_one_letter_code
_entity_poly.pdbx_strand_id
1 'polypeptide(L)'
;MYANLGVAEKTQLLKLSVPATFMLVSLDEGPGPPIKYQYAELGKLYSVVSQLIRCCNVSSRMQSSINGNPPLPNPFGDPNLSQPIMPIQQNVADILFVRTSYVKKIIEDCSNSEETVKLLRFCCWENPQFSSTVLSELLWQVAYSYTYELRPYLDLLLQILLIEDSWQTHRIHNALKGIPDDRDGLFDTIQRSKNHYQKRAYQCIKCMVALFSNCPVAYQILQGNGDLKRKWTWAVEWLGDELERRPYTGNPQYTYNNWSPPVQSNETSNGYFLERSHSARMTLAKACELCPEEEPDDQDAPDEHESPPPEDAPLYPHSPGSQYQQNNHVHGQPYTGPAAHHMNNPQRTGQRAQENYEGSEEVSPPQTKDQ
;
A
#
# COMPACT_ATOMS: atom_id res chain seq x y z
N MET A 1 -27.35 -7.19 18.87
CA MET A 1 -27.51 -8.39 18.01
C MET A 1 -27.28 -9.63 18.86
N TYR A 2 -27.83 -10.79 18.50
CA TYR A 2 -27.72 -12.02 19.32
C TYR A 2 -26.25 -12.42 19.60
N ALA A 3 -25.35 -12.21 18.62
CA ALA A 3 -23.90 -12.40 18.77
C ALA A 3 -23.24 -11.56 19.89
N ASN A 4 -23.89 -10.51 20.39
CA ASN A 4 -23.36 -9.67 21.48
C ASN A 4 -23.71 -10.18 22.88
N LEU A 5 -24.57 -11.21 23.02
CA LEU A 5 -25.10 -11.61 24.34
C LEU A 5 -24.08 -12.37 25.19
N GLY A 6 -23.20 -13.16 24.57
CA GLY A 6 -22.23 -13.96 25.30
C GLY A 6 -21.48 -14.99 24.47
N VAL A 7 -20.64 -15.77 25.15
CA VAL A 7 -19.84 -16.85 24.55
C VAL A 7 -20.74 -18.01 24.09
N ALA A 8 -21.84 -18.28 24.79
CA ALA A 8 -22.78 -19.35 24.46
C ALA A 8 -23.46 -19.09 23.11
N GLU A 9 -23.93 -17.86 22.89
CA GLU A 9 -24.61 -17.43 21.67
C GLU A 9 -23.66 -17.40 20.48
N LYS A 10 -22.43 -16.90 20.67
CA LYS A 10 -21.35 -16.98 19.67
C LYS A 10 -21.03 -18.44 19.32
N THR A 11 -20.93 -19.32 20.31
CA THR A 11 -20.70 -20.77 20.10
C THR A 11 -21.84 -21.41 19.31
N GLN A 12 -23.09 -21.05 19.58
CA GLN A 12 -24.25 -21.54 18.83
C GLN A 12 -24.24 -21.06 17.38
N LEU A 13 -24.00 -19.78 17.13
CA LEU A 13 -23.92 -19.20 15.78
C LEU A 13 -22.77 -19.82 14.96
N LEU A 14 -21.61 -20.04 15.58
CA LEU A 14 -20.49 -20.74 14.96
C LEU A 14 -20.85 -22.19 14.62
N LYS A 15 -21.42 -22.96 15.55
CA LYS A 15 -21.86 -24.34 15.29
C LYS A 15 -22.89 -24.46 14.16
N LEU A 16 -23.72 -23.44 13.97
CA LEU A 16 -24.69 -23.33 12.87
C LEU A 16 -24.08 -22.84 11.54
N SER A 17 -22.77 -22.67 11.45
CA SER A 17 -22.06 -22.14 10.26
C SER A 17 -22.57 -20.78 9.78
N VAL A 18 -23.10 -19.95 10.69
CA VAL A 18 -23.67 -18.63 10.35
C VAL A 18 -22.69 -17.73 9.60
N PRO A 19 -21.37 -17.68 9.90
CA PRO A 19 -20.44 -16.90 9.09
C PRO A 19 -20.42 -17.33 7.62
N ALA A 20 -20.33 -18.63 7.32
CA ALA A 20 -20.32 -19.11 5.93
C ALA A 20 -21.63 -18.76 5.20
N THR A 21 -22.78 -19.00 5.84
CA THR A 21 -24.09 -18.64 5.29
C THR A 21 -24.18 -17.16 4.97
N PHE A 22 -23.74 -16.30 5.89
CA PHE A 22 -23.77 -14.84 5.72
C PHE A 22 -22.82 -14.38 4.61
N MET A 23 -21.59 -14.90 4.57
CA MET A 23 -20.62 -14.59 3.52
C MET A 23 -21.11 -14.99 2.13
N LEU A 24 -21.77 -16.14 2.00
CA LEU A 24 -22.40 -16.56 0.74
C LEU A 24 -23.59 -15.66 0.36
N VAL A 25 -24.44 -15.26 1.31
CA VAL A 25 -25.54 -14.31 1.05
C VAL A 25 -25.01 -12.97 0.53
N SER A 26 -23.92 -12.43 1.08
CA SER A 26 -23.29 -11.20 0.54
C SER A 26 -22.67 -11.34 -0.85
N LEU A 27 -22.48 -12.58 -1.33
CA LEU A 27 -21.97 -12.90 -2.67
C LEU A 27 -23.09 -13.33 -3.64
N ASP A 28 -24.36 -13.25 -3.25
CA ASP A 28 -25.52 -13.79 -3.98
C ASP A 28 -25.46 -15.32 -4.24
N GLU A 29 -24.60 -16.03 -3.50
CA GLU A 29 -24.44 -17.50 -3.53
C GLU A 29 -25.11 -18.19 -2.33
N GLY A 30 -25.76 -17.42 -1.46
CA GLY A 30 -26.36 -17.89 -0.21
C GLY A 30 -27.76 -18.49 -0.38
N PRO A 31 -28.29 -19.14 0.68
CA PRO A 31 -29.65 -19.66 0.67
C PRO A 31 -30.68 -18.52 0.67
N GLY A 32 -31.59 -18.56 -0.30
CA GLY A 32 -32.67 -17.58 -0.47
C GLY A 32 -32.81 -17.12 -1.92
N PRO A 33 -33.74 -16.19 -2.21
CA PRO A 33 -33.74 -15.48 -3.49
C PRO A 33 -32.52 -14.55 -3.58
N PRO A 34 -31.93 -14.34 -4.78
CA PRO A 34 -30.87 -13.35 -4.98
C PRO A 34 -31.29 -11.95 -4.52
N ILE A 35 -30.32 -11.13 -4.12
CA ILE A 35 -30.54 -9.78 -3.62
C ILE A 35 -30.92 -8.87 -4.79
N LYS A 36 -32.23 -8.70 -5.02
CA LYS A 36 -32.77 -7.89 -6.11
C LYS A 36 -32.64 -6.37 -5.93
N TYR A 37 -32.08 -5.92 -4.81
CA TYR A 37 -31.93 -4.50 -4.49
C TYR A 37 -30.50 -4.04 -4.73
N GLN A 38 -30.34 -3.01 -5.57
CA GLN A 38 -29.05 -2.42 -5.93
C GLN A 38 -28.26 -1.83 -4.74
N TYR A 39 -28.94 -1.60 -3.60
CA TYR A 39 -28.37 -1.04 -2.37
C TYR A 39 -28.85 -1.80 -1.12
N ALA A 40 -28.52 -3.08 -1.01
CA ALA A 40 -28.82 -3.85 0.21
C ALA A 40 -27.89 -3.47 1.37
N GLU A 41 -28.45 -3.02 2.50
CA GLU A 41 -27.69 -2.66 3.70
C GLU A 41 -27.15 -3.90 4.45
N LEU A 42 -26.06 -4.49 3.96
CA LEU A 42 -25.44 -5.68 4.54
C LEU A 42 -24.51 -5.40 5.74
N GLY A 43 -24.36 -4.15 6.20
CA GLY A 43 -23.43 -3.78 7.28
C GLY A 43 -23.61 -4.58 8.59
N LYS A 44 -24.85 -4.94 8.96
CA LYS A 44 -25.13 -5.80 10.13
C LYS A 44 -24.69 -7.25 9.92
N LEU A 45 -24.79 -7.76 8.69
CA LEU A 45 -24.32 -9.09 8.31
C LEU A 45 -22.80 -9.16 8.45
N TYR A 46 -22.07 -8.21 7.85
CA TYR A 46 -20.61 -8.13 7.96
C TYR A 46 -20.13 -7.95 9.42
N SER A 47 -20.86 -7.17 10.23
CA SER A 47 -20.58 -7.03 11.67
C SER A 47 -20.66 -8.36 12.42
N VAL A 48 -21.69 -9.18 12.18
CA VAL A 48 -21.80 -10.52 12.78
C VAL A 48 -20.69 -11.46 12.29
N VAL A 49 -20.36 -11.40 10.99
CA VAL A 49 -19.25 -12.20 10.41
C VAL A 49 -17.91 -11.84 11.07
N SER A 50 -17.60 -10.55 11.22
CA SER A 50 -16.42 -10.05 11.97
C SER A 50 -16.36 -10.63 13.38
N GLN A 51 -17.41 -10.42 14.17
CA GLN A 51 -17.46 -10.82 15.58
C GLN A 51 -17.24 -12.32 15.77
N LEU A 52 -17.86 -13.15 14.92
CA LEU A 52 -17.77 -14.60 15.03
C LEU A 52 -16.38 -15.11 14.58
N ILE A 53 -15.83 -14.60 13.48
CA ILE A 53 -14.50 -15.02 12.98
C ILE A 53 -13.39 -14.63 13.97
N ARG A 54 -13.46 -13.45 14.60
CA ARG A 54 -12.50 -13.01 15.62
C ARG A 54 -12.57 -13.82 16.93
N CYS A 55 -13.54 -14.73 17.06
CA CYS A 55 -13.62 -15.73 18.12
C CYS A 55 -13.03 -17.10 17.73
N CYS A 56 -12.60 -17.29 16.48
CA CYS A 56 -12.06 -18.56 15.98
C CYS A 56 -10.53 -18.63 16.04
N ASN A 57 -9.99 -19.85 16.16
CA ASN A 57 -8.56 -20.08 15.97
C ASN A 57 -8.26 -20.11 14.46
N VAL A 58 -7.37 -19.20 14.01
CA VAL A 58 -6.90 -19.06 12.62
C VAL A 58 -5.40 -19.34 12.47
N SER A 59 -4.73 -19.90 13.49
CA SER A 59 -3.28 -20.10 13.50
C SER A 59 -2.75 -21.00 12.38
N SER A 60 -3.60 -21.85 11.79
CA SER A 60 -3.27 -22.64 10.58
C SER A 60 -3.10 -21.79 9.31
N ARG A 61 -3.47 -20.50 9.36
CA ARG A 61 -3.27 -19.51 8.28
C ARG A 61 -2.19 -18.48 8.64
N MET A 62 -1.55 -18.62 9.80
CA MET A 62 -0.52 -17.69 10.28
C MET A 62 0.89 -18.26 10.01
N GLN A 63 1.79 -17.41 9.56
CA GLN A 63 3.18 -17.69 9.22
C GLN A 63 4.01 -16.44 9.51
N SER A 64 5.14 -16.57 10.22
CA SER A 64 6.06 -15.44 10.42
C SER A 64 6.86 -15.15 9.14
N SER A 65 7.24 -13.89 8.93
CA SER A 65 8.20 -13.52 7.87
C SER A 65 9.63 -13.99 8.19
N ILE A 66 9.92 -14.21 9.47
CA ILE A 66 11.23 -14.67 9.94
C ILE A 66 11.24 -16.19 9.89
N ASN A 67 12.00 -16.77 8.95
CA ASN A 67 12.06 -18.20 8.75
C ASN A 67 12.52 -18.94 10.03
N GLY A 68 11.80 -19.99 10.41
CA GLY A 68 12.02 -20.76 11.63
C GLY A 68 11.35 -20.20 12.90
N ASN A 69 10.87 -18.95 12.91
CA ASN A 69 10.15 -18.40 14.05
C ASN A 69 8.65 -18.78 14.02
N PRO A 70 8.03 -19.07 15.18
CA PRO A 70 6.59 -19.22 15.27
C PRO A 70 5.88 -17.87 15.05
N PRO A 71 4.65 -17.87 14.52
CA PRO A 71 3.86 -16.65 14.38
C PRO A 71 3.56 -15.98 15.72
N LEU A 72 3.55 -14.64 15.73
CA LEU A 72 3.18 -13.85 16.91
C LEU A 72 1.70 -14.07 17.32
N PRO A 73 1.35 -14.08 18.62
CA PRO A 73 -0.05 -14.14 19.07
C PRO A 73 -0.87 -12.97 18.51
N ASN A 74 -2.09 -13.26 18.02
CA ASN A 74 -2.93 -12.28 17.33
C ASN A 74 -3.69 -11.37 18.32
N PRO A 75 -3.40 -10.05 18.38
CA PRO A 75 -4.00 -9.13 19.34
C PRO A 75 -5.41 -8.66 18.93
N PHE A 76 -5.87 -8.97 17.71
CA PHE A 76 -7.15 -8.48 17.17
C PHE A 76 -8.31 -9.46 17.31
N GLY A 77 -8.14 -10.53 18.10
CA GLY A 77 -9.24 -11.42 18.49
C GLY A 77 -10.32 -10.70 19.30
N ASP A 78 -11.29 -11.45 19.81
CA ASP A 78 -12.27 -10.89 20.75
C ASP A 78 -11.61 -10.63 22.13
N PRO A 79 -11.55 -9.38 22.63
CA PRO A 79 -10.89 -9.06 23.89
C PRO A 79 -11.59 -9.64 25.13
N ASN A 80 -12.81 -10.16 24.99
CA ASN A 80 -13.56 -10.82 26.06
C ASN A 80 -13.26 -12.32 26.15
N LEU A 81 -12.41 -12.87 25.26
CA LEU A 81 -12.03 -14.28 25.24
C LEU A 81 -10.57 -14.45 25.65
N SER A 82 -10.33 -15.36 26.61
CA SER A 82 -8.98 -15.78 26.98
C SER A 82 -8.38 -16.81 26.01
N GLN A 83 -9.22 -17.51 25.25
CA GLN A 83 -8.87 -18.50 24.23
C GLN A 83 -9.95 -18.50 23.12
N PRO A 84 -9.62 -18.87 21.87
CA PRO A 84 -10.62 -19.01 20.81
C PRO A 84 -11.67 -20.08 21.13
N ILE A 85 -12.91 -19.86 20.71
CA ILE A 85 -14.06 -20.76 20.96
C ILE A 85 -13.88 -22.11 20.25
N MET A 86 -13.39 -22.08 19.01
CA MET A 86 -13.15 -23.26 18.17
C MET A 86 -12.22 -22.92 17.00
N PRO A 87 -11.60 -23.90 16.33
CA PRO A 87 -10.97 -23.70 15.02
C PRO A 87 -11.94 -23.07 14.01
N ILE A 88 -11.43 -22.23 13.11
CA ILE A 88 -12.23 -21.75 11.99
C ILE A 88 -12.71 -22.92 11.13
N GLN A 89 -13.97 -22.89 10.71
CA GLN A 89 -14.56 -23.93 9.87
C GLN A 89 -14.01 -23.83 8.44
N GLN A 90 -13.77 -24.97 7.79
CA GLN A 90 -13.10 -25.01 6.48
C GLN A 90 -13.86 -24.19 5.41
N ASN A 91 -15.18 -24.31 5.34
CA ASN A 91 -16.02 -23.50 4.44
C ASN A 91 -15.86 -21.98 4.65
N VAL A 92 -15.80 -21.52 5.90
CA VAL A 92 -15.52 -20.10 6.23
C VAL A 92 -14.11 -19.72 5.77
N ALA A 93 -13.12 -20.58 6.02
CA ALA A 93 -11.74 -20.35 5.63
C ALA A 93 -11.53 -20.33 4.10
N ASP A 94 -12.27 -21.14 3.35
CA ASP A 94 -12.24 -21.18 1.88
C ASP A 94 -12.84 -19.90 1.29
N ILE A 95 -14.01 -19.46 1.79
CA ILE A 95 -14.64 -18.21 1.32
C ILE A 95 -13.79 -16.99 1.71
N LEU A 96 -13.17 -16.97 2.90
CA LEU A 96 -12.44 -15.81 3.40
C LEU A 96 -11.01 -15.71 2.86
N PHE A 97 -10.24 -16.80 2.94
CA PHE A 97 -8.79 -16.80 2.71
C PHE A 97 -8.36 -17.42 1.37
N VAL A 98 -9.30 -17.97 0.58
CA VAL A 98 -9.00 -18.55 -0.74
C VAL A 98 -9.74 -17.82 -1.85
N ARG A 99 -11.03 -17.50 -1.65
CA ARG A 99 -11.83 -16.72 -2.62
C ARG A 99 -11.64 -15.22 -2.41
N THR A 100 -10.93 -14.55 -3.32
CA THR A 100 -10.71 -13.10 -3.27
C THR A 100 -12.00 -12.28 -3.36
N SER A 101 -13.05 -12.83 -3.97
CA SER A 101 -14.34 -12.15 -4.17
C SER A 101 -14.98 -11.66 -2.88
N TYR A 102 -14.87 -12.39 -1.77
CA TYR A 102 -15.41 -11.94 -0.48
C TYR A 102 -14.61 -10.74 0.09
N VAL A 103 -13.28 -10.77 -0.03
CA VAL A 103 -12.40 -9.67 0.43
C VAL A 103 -12.68 -8.41 -0.37
N LYS A 104 -12.81 -8.53 -1.70
CA LYS A 104 -13.25 -7.43 -2.56
C LYS A 104 -14.61 -6.88 -2.12
N LYS A 105 -15.61 -7.76 -1.96
CA LYS A 105 -16.99 -7.41 -1.64
C LYS A 105 -17.12 -6.67 -0.29
N ILE A 106 -16.43 -7.10 0.76
CA ILE A 106 -16.48 -6.41 2.07
C ILE A 106 -15.73 -5.07 2.06
N ILE A 107 -14.69 -4.92 1.23
CA ILE A 107 -13.98 -3.65 1.03
C ILE A 107 -14.90 -2.66 0.28
N GLU A 108 -15.54 -3.09 -0.80
CA GLU A 108 -16.46 -2.25 -1.59
C GLU A 108 -17.70 -1.84 -0.79
N ASP A 109 -18.37 -2.78 -0.11
CA ASP A 109 -19.63 -2.48 0.59
C ASP A 109 -19.43 -1.73 1.93
N CYS A 110 -18.29 -1.92 2.61
CA CYS A 110 -18.15 -1.61 4.04
C CYS A 110 -16.73 -1.21 4.48
N SER A 111 -15.91 -0.61 3.62
CA SER A 111 -14.56 -0.11 3.98
C SER A 111 -14.53 0.90 5.15
N ASN A 112 -15.60 1.67 5.34
CA ASN A 112 -15.75 2.63 6.45
C ASN A 112 -16.23 2.02 7.77
N SER A 113 -16.51 0.70 7.82
CA SER A 113 -17.04 0.03 9.01
C SER A 113 -15.93 -0.40 9.96
N GLU A 114 -16.04 -0.03 11.24
CA GLU A 114 -15.11 -0.41 12.30
C GLU A 114 -14.96 -1.94 12.43
N GLU A 115 -16.03 -2.70 12.18
CA GLU A 115 -15.98 -4.16 12.21
C GLU A 115 -15.29 -4.76 10.99
N THR A 116 -15.36 -4.12 9.81
CA THR A 116 -14.55 -4.51 8.65
C THR A 116 -13.07 -4.30 8.95
N VAL A 117 -12.69 -3.14 9.52
CA VAL A 117 -11.31 -2.85 9.94
C VAL A 117 -10.80 -3.91 10.92
N LYS A 118 -11.58 -4.26 11.95
CA LYS A 118 -11.21 -5.30 12.93
C LYS A 118 -11.04 -6.67 12.30
N LEU A 119 -11.96 -7.09 11.43
CA LEU A 119 -11.87 -8.38 10.73
C LEU A 119 -10.64 -8.45 9.83
N LEU A 120 -10.41 -7.43 9.01
CA LEU A 120 -9.26 -7.41 8.11
C LEU A 120 -7.94 -7.34 8.87
N ARG A 121 -7.82 -6.55 9.95
CA ARG A 121 -6.64 -6.55 10.83
C ARG A 121 -6.39 -7.93 11.45
N PHE A 122 -7.42 -8.57 11.99
CA PHE A 122 -7.33 -9.93 12.54
C PHE A 122 -6.87 -10.97 11.51
N CYS A 123 -7.39 -10.91 10.28
CA CYS A 123 -7.06 -11.86 9.23
C CYS A 123 -5.72 -11.58 8.53
N CYS A 124 -5.22 -10.34 8.54
CA CYS A 124 -3.90 -9.97 8.01
C CYS A 124 -2.74 -10.29 8.98
N TRP A 125 -2.99 -10.33 10.29
CA TRP A 125 -1.97 -10.55 11.30
C TRP A 125 -1.21 -11.86 11.08
N GLU A 126 0.12 -11.75 10.89
CA GLU A 126 1.02 -12.85 10.56
C GLU A 126 0.54 -13.68 9.35
N ASN A 127 -0.15 -13.07 8.38
CA ASN A 127 -0.73 -13.79 7.24
C ASN A 127 -0.36 -13.10 5.92
N PRO A 128 0.73 -13.53 5.25
CA PRO A 128 1.22 -12.87 4.03
C PRO A 128 0.23 -12.98 2.88
N GLN A 129 -0.40 -14.14 2.69
CA GLN A 129 -1.33 -14.36 1.57
C GLN A 129 -2.56 -13.45 1.69
N PHE A 130 -3.20 -13.39 2.86
CA PHE A 130 -4.36 -12.54 3.05
C PHE A 130 -4.00 -11.05 3.06
N SER A 131 -2.85 -10.69 3.66
CA SER A 131 -2.31 -9.32 3.57
C SER A 131 -2.12 -8.88 2.11
N SER A 132 -1.59 -9.76 1.26
CA SER A 132 -1.40 -9.46 -0.18
C SER A 132 -2.74 -9.24 -0.90
N THR A 133 -3.73 -10.11 -0.68
CA THR A 133 -5.09 -9.93 -1.25
C THR A 133 -5.72 -8.61 -0.82
N VAL A 134 -5.66 -8.28 0.48
CA VAL A 134 -6.24 -7.03 1.01
C VAL A 134 -5.52 -5.80 0.44
N LEU A 135 -4.19 -5.81 0.34
CA LEU A 135 -3.43 -4.73 -0.29
C LEU A 135 -3.76 -4.61 -1.79
N SER A 136 -3.91 -5.73 -2.50
CA SER A 136 -4.19 -5.73 -3.95
C SER A 136 -5.56 -5.09 -4.26
N GLU A 137 -6.58 -5.42 -3.48
CA GLU A 137 -7.91 -4.80 -3.60
C GLU A 137 -7.90 -3.33 -3.15
N LEU A 138 -7.20 -2.97 -2.07
CA LEU A 138 -7.13 -1.58 -1.61
C LEU A 138 -6.36 -0.67 -2.59
N LEU A 139 -5.23 -1.13 -3.13
CA LEU A 139 -4.50 -0.39 -4.17
C LEU A 139 -5.34 -0.23 -5.44
N TRP A 140 -6.13 -1.24 -5.83
CA TRP A 140 -7.09 -1.13 -6.93
C TRP A 140 -8.14 -0.03 -6.68
N GLN A 141 -8.78 -0.03 -5.51
CA GLN A 141 -9.77 1.01 -5.16
C GLN A 141 -9.13 2.40 -5.13
N VAL A 142 -7.93 2.52 -4.56
CA VAL A 142 -7.16 3.78 -4.53
C VAL A 142 -6.79 4.27 -5.94
N ALA A 143 -6.50 3.37 -6.87
CA ALA A 143 -6.15 3.70 -8.25
C ALA A 143 -7.36 4.09 -9.12
N TYR A 144 -8.53 3.45 -8.93
CA TYR A 144 -9.64 3.53 -9.89
C TYR A 144 -10.96 4.12 -9.36
N SER A 145 -11.27 4.03 -8.08
CA SER A 145 -12.57 4.47 -7.53
C SER A 145 -12.74 6.00 -7.58
N TYR A 146 -13.96 6.51 -7.46
CA TYR A 146 -14.20 7.95 -7.60
C TYR A 146 -13.50 8.76 -6.51
N THR A 147 -12.97 9.92 -6.88
CA THR A 147 -12.07 10.71 -6.01
C THR A 147 -12.69 11.13 -4.67
N TYR A 148 -14.02 11.28 -4.61
CA TYR A 148 -14.78 11.60 -3.39
C TYR A 148 -15.07 10.36 -2.50
N GLU A 149 -14.82 9.15 -3.00
CA GLU A 149 -15.00 7.87 -2.29
C GLU A 149 -13.67 7.25 -1.83
N LEU A 150 -12.53 7.88 -2.14
CA LEU A 150 -11.20 7.32 -1.84
C LEU A 150 -10.86 7.23 -0.37
N ARG A 151 -11.41 8.15 0.43
CA ARG A 151 -11.02 8.31 1.83
C ARG A 151 -11.23 7.02 2.66
N PRO A 152 -12.38 6.33 2.64
CA PRO A 152 -12.54 5.03 3.30
C PRO A 152 -11.47 3.99 2.92
N TYR A 153 -11.08 3.92 1.65
CA TYR A 153 -10.05 2.97 1.19
C TYR A 153 -8.65 3.34 1.67
N LEU A 154 -8.30 4.64 1.70
CA LEU A 154 -7.02 5.13 2.22
C LEU A 154 -6.94 5.03 3.75
N ASP A 155 -8.02 5.37 4.46
CA ASP A 155 -8.11 5.22 5.92
C ASP A 155 -7.97 3.72 6.30
N LEU A 156 -8.61 2.81 5.56
CA LEU A 156 -8.46 1.35 5.74
C LEU A 156 -7.06 0.86 5.35
N LEU A 157 -6.48 1.31 4.23
CA LEU A 157 -5.10 0.97 3.84
C LEU A 157 -4.10 1.35 4.95
N LEU A 158 -4.22 2.56 5.50
CA LEU A 158 -3.39 3.00 6.62
C LEU A 158 -3.54 2.08 7.84
N GLN A 159 -4.75 1.62 8.17
CA GLN A 159 -4.97 0.65 9.26
C GLN A 159 -4.28 -0.71 9.02
N ILE A 160 -4.15 -1.15 7.77
CA ILE A 160 -3.45 -2.39 7.39
C ILE A 160 -1.92 -2.23 7.41
N LEU A 161 -1.41 -1.05 7.01
CA LEU A 161 0.02 -0.73 7.08
C LEU A 161 0.52 -0.53 8.52
N LEU A 162 -0.34 -0.06 9.42
CA LEU A 162 -0.06 0.09 10.86
C LEU A 162 -0.24 -1.21 11.68
N ILE A 163 -0.35 -2.37 11.03
CA ILE A 163 -0.27 -3.66 11.72
C ILE A 163 1.20 -3.95 12.07
N GLU A 164 1.51 -3.99 13.37
CA GLU A 164 2.85 -4.22 13.92
C GLU A 164 3.13 -5.73 14.14
N ASP A 165 3.22 -6.46 13.03
CA ASP A 165 3.62 -7.88 13.00
C ASP A 165 4.91 -8.07 12.17
N SER A 166 5.40 -9.30 12.04
CA SER A 166 6.63 -9.58 11.28
C SER A 166 6.55 -9.25 9.78
N TRP A 167 5.36 -9.04 9.22
CA TRP A 167 5.13 -8.66 7.82
C TRP A 167 4.94 -7.16 7.58
N GLN A 168 5.01 -6.31 8.62
CA GLN A 168 4.77 -4.86 8.49
C GLN A 168 5.62 -4.21 7.38
N THR A 169 6.92 -4.46 7.37
CA THR A 169 7.87 -3.98 6.35
C THR A 169 7.45 -4.36 4.93
N HIS A 170 6.99 -5.61 4.74
CA HIS A 170 6.54 -6.11 3.45
C HIS A 170 5.25 -5.42 2.99
N ARG A 171 4.28 -5.24 3.90
CA ARG A 171 3.04 -4.52 3.59
C ARG A 171 3.30 -3.07 3.18
N ILE A 172 4.18 -2.37 3.91
CA ILE A 172 4.58 -0.99 3.59
C ILE A 172 5.29 -0.92 2.24
N HIS A 173 6.28 -1.79 2.00
CA HIS A 173 7.02 -1.81 0.74
C HIS A 173 6.09 -2.04 -0.47
N ASN A 174 5.18 -3.01 -0.38
CA ASN A 174 4.22 -3.32 -1.45
C ASN A 174 3.20 -2.19 -1.66
N ALA A 175 2.75 -1.49 -0.62
CA ALA A 175 1.86 -0.35 -0.80
C ALA A 175 2.56 0.86 -1.43
N LEU A 176 3.83 1.11 -1.10
CA LEU A 176 4.60 2.22 -1.66
C LEU A 176 5.01 1.97 -3.12
N LYS A 177 5.56 0.78 -3.43
CA LYS A 177 6.14 0.44 -4.74
C LYS A 177 5.26 -0.41 -5.66
N GLY A 178 4.12 -0.88 -5.16
CA GLY A 178 3.26 -1.83 -5.87
C GLY A 178 3.57 -3.29 -5.54
N ILE A 179 2.66 -4.16 -5.97
CA ILE A 179 2.80 -5.62 -5.94
C ILE A 179 3.26 -6.05 -7.34
N PRO A 180 4.45 -6.68 -7.49
CA PRO A 180 4.96 -7.10 -8.79
C PRO A 180 3.93 -7.90 -9.59
N ASP A 181 3.80 -7.58 -10.87
CA ASP A 181 2.88 -8.18 -11.85
C ASP A 181 1.37 -8.13 -11.50
N ASP A 182 0.97 -7.43 -10.43
CA ASP A 182 -0.44 -7.36 -9.96
C ASP A 182 -0.96 -5.92 -9.79
N ARG A 183 -0.27 -5.03 -9.06
CA ARG A 183 -0.78 -3.68 -8.74
C ARG A 183 0.30 -2.61 -8.69
N ASP A 184 -0.02 -1.44 -9.24
CA ASP A 184 0.72 -0.20 -9.04
C ASP A 184 0.81 0.22 -7.57
N GLY A 185 1.90 0.89 -7.18
CA GLY A 185 2.04 1.47 -5.85
C GLY A 185 1.31 2.81 -5.70
N LEU A 186 1.35 3.35 -4.47
CA LEU A 186 0.92 4.72 -4.20
C LEU A 186 1.75 5.74 -4.99
N PHE A 187 3.06 5.54 -5.15
CA PHE A 187 3.91 6.44 -5.94
C PHE A 187 3.53 6.45 -7.43
N ASP A 188 3.30 5.28 -8.02
CA ASP A 188 2.89 5.18 -9.43
C ASP A 188 1.48 5.74 -9.64
N THR A 189 0.60 5.57 -8.65
CA THR A 189 -0.74 6.17 -8.65
C THR A 189 -0.69 7.69 -8.56
N ILE A 190 0.20 8.28 -7.76
CA ILE A 190 0.45 9.74 -7.75
C ILE A 190 0.93 10.19 -9.13
N GLN A 191 1.97 9.55 -9.68
CA GLN A 191 2.58 9.89 -10.96
C GLN A 191 1.59 9.84 -12.13
N ARG A 192 0.75 8.81 -12.20
CA ARG A 192 -0.33 8.67 -13.19
C ARG A 192 -1.41 9.75 -13.04
N SER A 193 -1.74 10.12 -11.80
CA SER A 193 -2.89 10.98 -11.49
C SER A 193 -2.60 12.48 -11.61
N LYS A 194 -1.32 12.87 -11.54
CA LYS A 194 -0.86 14.25 -11.34
C LYS A 194 -1.38 15.32 -12.32
N ASN A 195 -1.85 14.94 -13.52
CA ASN A 195 -2.30 15.89 -14.56
C ASN A 195 -3.83 16.06 -14.63
N HIS A 196 -4.61 15.01 -14.29
CA HIS A 196 -6.07 14.95 -14.53
C HIS A 196 -6.88 14.54 -13.29
N TYR A 197 -6.22 14.02 -12.26
CA TYR A 197 -6.82 13.54 -11.02
C TYR A 197 -5.97 14.03 -9.83
N GLN A 198 -5.62 15.33 -9.80
CA GLN A 198 -4.72 15.89 -8.79
C GLN A 198 -5.21 15.65 -7.35
N LYS A 199 -6.54 15.60 -7.16
CA LYS A 199 -7.17 15.23 -5.87
C LYS A 199 -6.95 13.77 -5.45
N ARG A 200 -6.75 12.83 -6.38
CA ARG A 200 -6.34 11.43 -6.08
C ARG A 200 -4.88 11.41 -5.63
N ALA A 201 -3.99 12.07 -6.39
CA ALA A 201 -2.58 12.21 -6.05
C ALA A 201 -2.38 12.87 -4.66
N TYR A 202 -3.05 14.00 -4.41
CA TYR A 202 -3.06 14.67 -3.11
C TYR A 202 -3.52 13.75 -1.97
N GLN A 203 -4.60 12.98 -2.15
CA GLN A 203 -5.08 12.06 -1.12
C GLN A 203 -4.09 10.91 -0.86
N CYS A 204 -3.40 10.41 -1.88
CA CYS A 204 -2.32 9.44 -1.70
C CYS A 204 -1.15 10.04 -0.89
N ILE A 205 -0.70 11.26 -1.24
CA ILE A 205 0.35 11.97 -0.48
C ILE A 205 -0.10 12.21 0.97
N LYS A 206 -1.35 12.63 1.20
CA LYS A 206 -1.93 12.82 2.54
C LYS A 206 -1.92 11.52 3.36
N CYS A 207 -2.25 10.39 2.75
CA CYS A 207 -2.14 9.07 3.38
C CYS A 207 -0.68 8.72 3.72
N MET A 208 0.27 9.05 2.85
CA MET A 208 1.70 8.79 3.06
C MET A 208 2.30 9.69 4.15
N VAL A 209 1.92 10.98 4.22
CA VAL A 209 2.23 11.86 5.37
C VAL A 209 1.74 11.23 6.67
N ALA A 210 0.51 10.71 6.70
CA ALA A 210 -0.04 10.06 7.88
C ALA A 210 0.71 8.77 8.23
N LEU A 211 1.09 7.96 7.24
CA LEU A 211 1.91 6.76 7.43
C LEU A 211 3.28 7.09 8.04
N PHE A 212 4.06 7.96 7.40
CA PHE A 212 5.41 8.31 7.86
C PHE A 212 5.40 9.06 9.21
N SER A 213 4.37 9.86 9.49
CA SER A 213 4.20 10.54 10.80
C SER A 213 3.92 9.58 11.97
N ASN A 214 3.33 8.41 11.71
CA ASN A 214 2.84 7.51 12.77
C ASN A 214 3.49 6.11 12.74
N CYS A 215 4.34 5.80 11.76
CA CYS A 215 5.02 4.52 11.61
C CYS A 215 6.53 4.73 11.44
N PRO A 216 7.32 4.58 12.53
CA PRO A 216 8.77 4.68 12.46
C PRO A 216 9.40 3.72 11.44
N VAL A 217 8.83 2.51 11.29
CA VAL A 217 9.25 1.52 10.28
C VAL A 217 9.05 2.05 8.87
N ALA A 218 7.91 2.70 8.57
CA ALA A 218 7.66 3.28 7.26
C ALA A 218 8.61 4.45 6.96
N TYR A 219 8.89 5.29 7.96
CA TYR A 219 9.87 6.37 7.82
C TYR A 219 11.29 5.83 7.60
N GLN A 220 11.70 4.79 8.32
CA GLN A 220 12.97 4.10 8.09
C GLN A 220 13.06 3.47 6.69
N ILE A 221 11.97 2.91 6.16
CA ILE A 221 11.92 2.38 4.78
C ILE A 221 12.11 3.50 3.75
N LEU A 222 11.52 4.68 3.97
CA LEU A 222 11.73 5.87 3.14
C LEU A 222 13.19 6.34 3.20
N GLN A 223 13.73 6.50 4.42
CA GLN A 223 15.11 6.98 4.63
C GLN A 223 16.17 5.98 4.17
N GLY A 224 15.90 4.68 4.22
CA GLY A 224 16.83 3.62 3.80
C GLY A 224 16.81 3.30 2.31
N ASN A 225 16.06 4.03 1.47
CA ASN A 225 15.91 3.69 0.05
C ASN A 225 15.92 4.92 -0.87
N GLY A 226 17.01 5.14 -1.61
CA GLY A 226 17.20 6.32 -2.46
C GLY A 226 16.15 6.50 -3.58
N ASP A 227 15.55 5.43 -4.11
CA ASP A 227 14.43 5.53 -5.05
C ASP A 227 13.17 6.07 -4.36
N LEU A 228 12.89 5.60 -3.14
CA LEU A 228 11.78 6.12 -2.34
C LEU A 228 12.03 7.56 -1.88
N LYS A 229 13.25 7.90 -1.45
CA LYS A 229 13.67 9.29 -1.16
C LYS A 229 13.31 10.20 -2.35
N ARG A 230 13.81 9.88 -3.54
CA ARG A 230 13.59 10.66 -4.77
C ARG A 230 12.11 10.78 -5.14
N LYS A 231 11.35 9.67 -5.10
CA LYS A 231 9.91 9.67 -5.40
C LYS A 231 9.10 10.47 -4.38
N TRP A 232 9.51 10.48 -3.12
CA TRP A 232 8.90 11.29 -2.08
C TRP A 232 9.16 12.77 -2.31
N THR A 233 10.43 13.20 -2.40
CA THR A 233 10.80 14.59 -2.67
C THR A 233 10.05 15.14 -3.89
N TRP A 234 10.06 14.41 -5.00
CA TRP A 234 9.33 14.79 -6.21
C TRP A 234 7.80 14.93 -5.98
N ALA A 235 7.18 14.05 -5.18
CA ALA A 235 5.75 14.15 -4.88
C ALA A 235 5.42 15.34 -3.96
N VAL A 236 6.33 15.70 -3.05
CA VAL A 236 6.21 16.89 -2.19
C VAL A 236 6.37 18.18 -3.00
N GLU A 237 7.39 18.26 -3.86
CA GLU A 237 7.59 19.35 -4.81
C GLU A 237 6.37 19.54 -5.71
N TRP A 238 5.89 18.47 -6.34
CA TRP A 238 4.69 18.51 -7.18
C TRP A 238 3.46 19.00 -6.43
N LEU A 239 3.27 18.59 -5.16
CA LEU A 239 2.16 19.09 -4.35
C LEU A 239 2.30 20.58 -4.04
N GLY A 240 3.52 21.06 -3.82
CA GLY A 240 3.84 22.48 -3.72
C GLY A 240 3.43 23.23 -4.99
N ASP A 241 3.98 22.83 -6.14
CA ASP A 241 3.72 23.43 -7.45
C ASP A 241 2.23 23.43 -7.85
N GLU A 242 1.52 22.32 -7.62
CA GLU A 242 0.11 22.19 -8.02
C GLU A 242 -0.82 22.99 -7.08
N LEU A 243 -0.47 23.14 -5.80
CA LEU A 243 -1.14 24.09 -4.92
C LEU A 243 -0.78 25.54 -5.31
N GLU A 244 0.45 25.78 -5.75
CA GLU A 244 0.93 27.09 -6.18
C GLU A 244 0.25 27.56 -7.49
N ARG A 245 -0.07 26.61 -8.39
CA ARG A 245 -0.68 26.81 -9.70
C ARG A 245 -1.94 27.68 -9.64
N ARG A 246 -1.87 28.89 -10.22
CA ARG A 246 -3.06 29.75 -10.38
C ARG A 246 -4.03 29.13 -11.39
N PRO A 247 -5.36 29.18 -11.16
CA PRO A 247 -6.34 28.85 -12.18
C PRO A 247 -6.11 29.69 -13.44
N TYR A 248 -5.93 29.04 -14.59
CA TYR A 248 -5.74 29.73 -15.86
C TYR A 248 -7.04 30.44 -16.26
N THR A 249 -6.99 31.78 -16.25
CA THR A 249 -8.02 32.72 -16.76
C THR A 249 -9.41 32.67 -16.09
N GLY A 250 -9.75 33.70 -15.30
CA GLY A 250 -11.03 33.75 -14.57
C GLY A 250 -11.39 35.07 -13.85
N ASN A 251 -11.03 36.23 -14.43
CA ASN A 251 -11.45 37.58 -14.04
C ASN A 251 -10.85 38.18 -12.72
N PRO A 252 -10.09 39.30 -12.75
CA PRO A 252 -9.46 39.91 -11.56
C PRO A 252 -10.39 40.74 -10.66
N GLN A 253 -11.72 40.62 -10.81
CA GLN A 253 -12.71 41.55 -10.23
C GLN A 253 -13.47 41.04 -9.00
N TYR A 254 -13.17 39.83 -8.49
CA TYR A 254 -13.75 39.30 -7.25
C TYR A 254 -12.71 39.04 -6.15
N THR A 255 -11.77 39.98 -6.00
CA THR A 255 -10.96 40.10 -4.78
C THR A 255 -11.78 40.81 -3.68
N TYR A 256 -12.85 40.16 -3.21
CA TYR A 256 -13.65 40.63 -2.06
C TYR A 256 -13.55 39.65 -0.89
N ASN A 257 -12.54 39.91 -0.06
CA ASN A 257 -12.61 40.03 1.40
C ASN A 257 -13.49 39.07 2.23
N ASN A 258 -12.80 38.34 3.11
CA ASN A 258 -13.11 38.11 4.54
C ASN A 258 -14.45 37.51 5.01
N TRP A 259 -15.42 37.22 4.15
CA TRP A 259 -16.68 36.55 4.54
C TRP A 259 -16.98 35.26 3.74
N SER A 260 -16.05 34.79 2.92
CA SER A 260 -16.13 33.46 2.33
C SER A 260 -15.96 32.38 3.41
N PRO A 261 -16.81 31.33 3.44
CA PRO A 261 -16.56 30.15 4.27
C PRO A 261 -15.16 29.59 3.99
N PRO A 262 -14.48 28.98 4.99
CA PRO A 262 -13.17 28.37 4.77
C PRO A 262 -13.25 27.36 3.64
N VAL A 263 -12.29 27.44 2.70
CA VAL A 263 -12.17 26.55 1.54
C VAL A 263 -12.30 25.10 2.01
N GLN A 264 -13.27 24.38 1.43
CA GLN A 264 -13.61 23.01 1.81
C GLN A 264 -12.41 22.07 1.59
N SER A 265 -12.42 20.89 2.22
CA SER A 265 -11.31 19.94 2.00
C SER A 265 -11.35 19.42 0.55
N ASN A 266 -10.18 19.23 -0.05
CA ASN A 266 -10.03 18.65 -1.38
C ASN A 266 -10.56 17.21 -1.51
N GLU A 267 -10.85 16.56 -0.38
CA GLU A 267 -11.53 15.25 -0.29
C GLU A 267 -13.04 15.35 -0.54
N THR A 268 -13.64 16.53 -0.33
CA THR A 268 -15.11 16.73 -0.36
C THR A 268 -15.56 17.86 -1.29
N SER A 269 -14.67 18.72 -1.79
CA SER A 269 -15.04 19.79 -2.71
C SER A 269 -15.25 19.25 -4.13
N ASN A 270 -16.29 19.74 -4.82
CA ASN A 270 -16.65 19.32 -6.17
C ASN A 270 -15.81 20.00 -7.29
N GLY A 271 -14.86 20.89 -6.94
CA GLY A 271 -13.99 21.53 -7.91
C GLY A 271 -13.09 20.53 -8.65
N TYR A 272 -12.82 20.77 -9.93
CA TYR A 272 -11.92 19.93 -10.73
C TYR A 272 -10.44 20.05 -10.26
N PHE A 273 -10.00 21.28 -9.97
CA PHE A 273 -8.64 21.57 -9.54
C PHE A 273 -8.42 21.31 -8.05
N LEU A 274 -7.14 21.17 -7.67
CA LEU A 274 -6.72 21.15 -6.28
C LEU A 274 -6.76 22.56 -5.69
N GLU A 275 -7.46 22.76 -4.59
CA GLU A 275 -7.64 24.06 -3.94
C GLU A 275 -6.61 24.26 -2.82
N ARG A 276 -6.15 25.50 -2.57
CA ARG A 276 -5.27 25.86 -1.44
C ARG A 276 -5.98 25.83 -0.07
N SER A 277 -6.67 24.73 0.24
CA SER A 277 -7.39 24.54 1.50
C SER A 277 -6.43 24.56 2.71
N HIS A 278 -6.97 24.73 3.92
CA HIS A 278 -6.15 24.62 5.14
C HIS A 278 -5.57 23.20 5.31
N SER A 279 -6.35 22.16 5.02
CA SER A 279 -5.89 20.77 5.08
C SER A 279 -4.74 20.49 4.11
N ALA A 280 -4.79 21.05 2.90
CA ALA A 280 -3.73 20.88 1.90
C ALA A 280 -2.42 21.56 2.33
N ARG A 281 -2.49 22.78 2.89
CA ARG A 281 -1.30 23.47 3.42
C ARG A 281 -0.66 22.75 4.60
N MET A 282 -1.48 22.18 5.50
CA MET A 282 -0.96 21.37 6.63
C MET A 282 -0.37 20.04 6.16
N THR A 283 -0.93 19.44 5.11
CA THR A 283 -0.38 18.23 4.48
C THR A 283 0.97 18.53 3.83
N LEU A 284 1.09 19.61 3.06
CA LEU A 284 2.35 20.02 2.44
C LEU A 284 3.42 20.34 3.48
N ALA A 285 3.11 21.13 4.51
CA ALA A 285 4.07 21.48 5.57
C ALA A 285 4.65 20.22 6.24
N LYS A 286 3.79 19.28 6.65
CA LYS A 286 4.23 17.99 7.20
C LYS A 286 4.97 17.12 6.19
N ALA A 287 4.63 17.21 4.90
CA ALA A 287 5.32 16.44 3.87
C ALA A 287 6.78 16.91 3.71
N CYS A 288 7.02 18.23 3.80
CA CYS A 288 8.36 18.82 3.83
C CYS A 288 9.13 18.43 5.11
N GLU A 289 8.49 18.42 6.28
CA GLU A 289 9.08 17.93 7.55
C GLU A 289 9.53 16.45 7.48
N LEU A 290 8.93 15.68 6.58
CA LEU A 290 9.22 14.25 6.37
C LEU A 290 10.16 14.00 5.18
N CYS A 291 10.65 15.05 4.51
CA CYS A 291 11.67 14.87 3.49
C CYS A 291 12.98 14.34 4.12
N PRO A 292 13.66 13.38 3.45
CA PRO A 292 15.03 13.03 3.79
C PRO A 292 15.94 14.26 3.89
N GLU A 293 16.83 14.25 4.88
CA GLU A 293 17.98 15.15 4.85
C GLU A 293 18.78 14.86 3.57
N GLU A 294 19.12 15.92 2.84
CA GLU A 294 20.07 15.85 1.74
C GLU A 294 21.43 15.50 2.35
N GLU A 295 21.94 14.31 2.05
CA GLU A 295 23.33 13.99 2.35
C GLU A 295 24.20 14.95 1.54
N PRO A 296 25.15 15.67 2.16
CA PRO A 296 26.02 16.57 1.42
C PRO A 296 26.75 15.74 0.37
N ASP A 297 26.63 16.16 -0.89
CA ASP A 297 27.29 15.50 -2.01
C ASP A 297 28.81 15.60 -1.77
N ASP A 298 29.50 14.47 -1.61
CA ASP A 298 30.96 14.37 -1.42
C ASP A 298 31.70 14.67 -2.75
N GLN A 299 31.33 15.78 -3.38
CA GLN A 299 31.80 16.31 -4.66
C GLN A 299 32.25 17.77 -4.55
N ASP A 300 32.76 18.16 -3.38
CA ASP A 300 33.62 19.34 -3.19
C ASP A 300 34.88 18.93 -2.39
N ALA A 301 35.60 17.92 -2.90
CA ALA A 301 37.03 17.83 -2.63
C ALA A 301 37.69 18.96 -3.45
N PRO A 302 38.24 20.03 -2.83
CA PRO A 302 38.86 21.11 -3.58
C PRO A 302 40.07 20.54 -4.32
N ASP A 303 40.17 20.81 -5.63
CA ASP A 303 41.29 20.41 -6.47
C ASP A 303 42.62 20.70 -5.76
N GLU A 304 43.41 19.64 -5.49
CA GLU A 304 44.76 19.80 -4.94
C GLU A 304 45.60 20.59 -5.95
N HIS A 305 45.91 21.83 -5.59
CA HIS A 305 46.63 22.80 -6.41
C HIS A 305 47.77 22.17 -7.25
N GLU A 306 47.66 22.30 -8.57
CA GLU A 306 48.80 22.12 -9.48
C GLU A 306 49.98 22.99 -8.99
N SER A 307 51.00 22.33 -8.46
CA SER A 307 52.28 22.97 -8.15
C SER A 307 53.12 23.03 -9.42
N PRO A 308 53.59 24.20 -9.87
CA PRO A 308 54.38 24.30 -11.10
C PRO A 308 55.75 23.63 -10.94
N PRO A 309 56.29 23.01 -11.99
CA PRO A 309 57.60 22.37 -11.94
C PRO A 309 58.74 23.41 -11.91
N PRO A 310 59.81 23.19 -11.13
CA PRO A 310 60.99 24.04 -11.20
C PRO A 310 61.91 23.64 -12.37
N GLU A 311 62.19 24.58 -13.27
CA GLU A 311 63.30 24.49 -14.22
C GLU A 311 64.62 24.85 -13.51
N ASP A 312 65.56 23.91 -13.44
CA ASP A 312 66.92 24.05 -14.02
C ASP A 312 67.84 22.88 -13.59
N ALA A 313 68.63 22.38 -14.54
CA ALA A 313 69.70 21.40 -14.31
C ALA A 313 71.03 21.96 -14.84
N PRO A 314 72.19 21.55 -14.26
CA PRO A 314 73.06 20.72 -15.10
C PRO A 314 73.98 19.67 -14.40
N LEU A 315 73.94 18.44 -14.97
CA LEU A 315 75.08 17.62 -15.45
C LEU A 315 76.07 16.87 -14.48
N TYR A 316 75.92 15.53 -14.46
CA TYR A 316 76.96 14.46 -14.56
C TYR A 316 77.93 14.08 -13.39
N PRO A 317 78.56 12.87 -13.37
CA PRO A 317 78.14 11.54 -13.92
C PRO A 317 78.48 10.26 -13.05
N HIS A 318 77.97 9.09 -13.49
CA HIS A 318 78.38 7.67 -13.18
C HIS A 318 78.13 7.08 -11.76
N SER A 319 77.27 6.06 -11.53
CA SER A 319 77.29 4.60 -11.90
C SER A 319 78.09 3.68 -10.92
N PRO A 320 77.83 2.35 -10.83
CA PRO A 320 76.60 1.66 -10.42
C PRO A 320 76.81 0.66 -9.23
N GLY A 321 75.75 0.14 -8.57
CA GLY A 321 75.89 -0.84 -7.48
C GLY A 321 74.59 -1.58 -7.10
N SER A 322 74.72 -2.81 -6.60
CA SER A 322 73.65 -3.83 -6.50
C SER A 322 73.23 -4.19 -5.06
N GLN A 323 72.17 -5.02 -4.95
CA GLN A 323 71.85 -6.00 -3.89
C GLN A 323 70.90 -5.66 -2.71
N TYR A 324 69.75 -6.37 -2.74
CA TYR A 324 69.08 -7.17 -1.68
C TYR A 324 68.66 -6.61 -0.29
N GLN A 325 67.49 -7.14 0.16
CA GLN A 325 67.10 -7.49 1.56
C GLN A 325 66.79 -6.32 2.55
N GLN A 326 65.88 -6.43 3.54
CA GLN A 326 64.80 -7.40 3.84
C GLN A 326 63.82 -6.83 4.91
N ASN A 327 62.55 -7.28 4.90
CA ASN A 327 61.61 -7.52 6.03
C ASN A 327 61.21 -6.49 7.11
N ASN A 328 59.92 -6.65 7.50
CA ASN A 328 59.18 -6.29 8.74
C ASN A 328 58.39 -4.95 8.69
N HIS A 329 57.17 -4.76 9.25
CA HIS A 329 56.20 -5.58 10.03
C HIS A 329 54.83 -4.79 10.11
N VAL A 330 53.62 -5.30 10.46
CA VAL A 330 53.02 -6.66 10.56
C VAL A 330 51.47 -6.56 10.60
N HIS A 331 50.73 -7.54 10.02
CA HIS A 331 49.27 -7.82 10.14
C HIS A 331 48.23 -6.73 9.68
N GLY A 332 47.03 -7.09 9.18
CA GLY A 332 46.49 -8.43 8.91
C GLY A 332 45.13 -8.45 8.17
N GLN A 333 44.99 -9.46 7.28
CA GLN A 333 43.78 -10.15 6.78
C GLN A 333 42.38 -9.46 6.84
N PRO A 334 41.76 -9.14 5.69
CA PRO A 334 40.31 -9.15 5.55
C PRO A 334 39.80 -10.58 5.23
N TYR A 335 38.76 -11.06 5.92
CA TYR A 335 38.17 -12.38 5.69
C TYR A 335 37.08 -12.37 4.61
N THR A 336 36.88 -13.53 3.98
CA THR A 336 36.15 -13.74 2.73
C THR A 336 34.71 -14.23 2.91
N GLY A 337 33.84 -13.94 1.93
CA GLY A 337 32.49 -14.50 1.79
C GLY A 337 31.99 -14.34 0.34
N PRO A 338 31.48 -15.39 -0.35
CA PRO A 338 31.60 -15.44 -1.81
C PRO A 338 30.32 -15.12 -2.60
N ALA A 339 30.52 -14.58 -3.81
CA ALA A 339 29.57 -14.70 -4.91
C ALA A 339 29.86 -15.97 -5.74
N ALA A 340 28.82 -16.69 -6.14
CA ALA A 340 28.92 -17.74 -7.16
C ALA A 340 27.60 -17.86 -7.95
N HIS A 341 27.69 -17.73 -9.28
CA HIS A 341 26.60 -18.02 -10.20
C HIS A 341 26.41 -19.55 -10.35
N HIS A 342 25.20 -20.01 -10.69
CA HIS A 342 24.89 -20.58 -12.02
C HIS A 342 23.49 -21.22 -12.13
N MET A 343 22.83 -20.93 -13.25
CA MET A 343 21.89 -21.78 -14.01
C MET A 343 20.67 -22.43 -13.33
N ASN A 344 19.47 -22.08 -13.81
CA ASN A 344 18.80 -22.93 -14.81
C ASN A 344 17.80 -22.12 -15.67
N ASN A 345 17.66 -22.46 -16.96
CA ASN A 345 16.61 -21.93 -17.85
C ASN A 345 16.35 -22.94 -18.98
N PRO A 346 15.11 -23.44 -19.18
CA PRO A 346 14.74 -24.20 -20.36
C PRO A 346 14.00 -23.33 -21.39
N GLN A 347 14.61 -23.15 -22.57
CA GLN A 347 13.91 -22.64 -23.74
C GLN A 347 12.81 -23.62 -24.20
N ARG A 348 11.70 -23.09 -24.71
CA ARG A 348 10.92 -23.76 -25.75
C ARG A 348 10.36 -22.76 -26.76
N THR A 349 10.79 -22.90 -28.01
CA THR A 349 10.29 -22.19 -29.19
C THR A 349 9.10 -22.97 -29.79
N GLY A 350 8.16 -22.29 -30.48
CA GLY A 350 7.22 -22.99 -31.36
C GLY A 350 5.84 -22.37 -31.64
N GLN A 351 5.81 -21.29 -32.43
CA GLN A 351 4.86 -20.96 -33.52
C GLN A 351 3.31 -21.13 -33.42
N ARG A 352 2.62 -20.27 -34.19
CA ARG A 352 1.18 -20.26 -34.59
C ARG A 352 0.19 -19.75 -33.53
N ALA A 353 -0.86 -19.00 -33.89
CA ALA A 353 -1.22 -18.37 -35.17
C ALA A 353 -2.04 -17.08 -34.92
N GLN A 354 -2.11 -16.20 -35.93
CA GLN A 354 -3.17 -15.19 -36.00
C GLN A 354 -4.45 -15.88 -36.49
N GLU A 355 -5.56 -15.69 -35.79
CA GLU A 355 -6.90 -15.84 -36.38
C GLU A 355 -7.73 -14.61 -36.05
N ASN A 356 -8.20 -13.92 -37.09
CA ASN A 356 -9.30 -12.98 -36.99
C ASN A 356 -10.55 -13.73 -36.56
N TYR A 357 -11.40 -13.10 -35.75
CA TYR A 357 -12.84 -13.29 -35.87
C TYR A 357 -13.54 -11.94 -35.73
N GLU A 358 -14.11 -11.48 -36.83
CA GLU A 358 -15.02 -10.34 -36.87
C GLU A 358 -16.42 -10.78 -36.40
N GLY A 359 -17.18 -9.83 -35.87
CA GLY A 359 -18.62 -9.72 -36.16
C GLY A 359 -19.56 -10.70 -35.45
N SER A 360 -20.28 -10.19 -34.46
CA SER A 360 -21.73 -10.39 -34.33
C SER A 360 -22.31 -9.31 -33.41
N GLU A 361 -22.75 -8.20 -34.00
CA GLU A 361 -23.75 -7.34 -33.36
C GLU A 361 -25.09 -8.08 -33.43
N GLU A 362 -25.74 -8.34 -32.29
CA GLU A 362 -27.15 -8.75 -32.27
C GLU A 362 -28.04 -7.60 -31.78
N VAL A 363 -29.07 -7.33 -32.58
CA VAL A 363 -29.91 -6.13 -32.52
C VAL A 363 -31.14 -6.38 -31.64
N SER A 364 -31.47 -5.41 -30.78
CA SER A 364 -32.66 -5.44 -29.94
C SER A 364 -33.98 -5.45 -30.74
N PRO A 365 -34.95 -6.33 -30.44
CA PRO A 365 -36.31 -6.22 -30.98
C PRO A 365 -37.12 -5.12 -30.26
N PRO A 366 -38.15 -4.55 -30.91
CA PRO A 366 -38.73 -3.26 -30.53
C PRO A 366 -39.82 -3.33 -29.44
N GLN A 367 -40.04 -2.18 -28.79
CA GLN A 367 -41.18 -1.94 -27.91
C GLN A 367 -42.51 -1.90 -28.70
N THR A 368 -43.52 -2.62 -28.23
CA THR A 368 -44.93 -2.34 -28.54
C THR A 368 -45.56 -1.54 -27.38
N LYS A 369 -46.13 -0.38 -27.71
CA LYS A 369 -47.14 0.29 -26.88
C LYS A 369 -48.49 -0.37 -27.13
N ASP A 370 -49.31 -0.49 -26.09
CA ASP A 370 -50.74 -0.10 -26.13
C ASP A 370 -51.41 -0.32 -24.76
N GLN A 371 -51.51 0.74 -23.95
CA GLN A 371 -52.78 1.35 -23.47
C GLN A 371 -52.48 2.49 -22.49
#